data_AF-A0A1A3SJN6-F1
#
_entry.id   AF-A0A1A3SJN6-F1
#
_cell.length_a   1.000
_cell.length_b   1.000
_cell.length_c   1.000
_cell.angle_alpha   90.00
_cell.angle_beta   90.00
_cell.angle_gamma   90.00
#
_symmetry.space_group_name_H-M   'P 1'
#
loop_
_entity.id
_entity.type
_entity.pdbx_description
1 polymer ?
#
loop_
_entity_poly.entity_id
_entity_poly.type
_entity_poly.pdbx_seq_one_letter_code
_entity_poly.pdbx_strand_id
1 'polypeptide(L)'
;MLVDTHAIHTLGADCSNHSDDLSVAATTLSSLPGAGAATAFGPVGAAFLAVLADAVMVEARAVAALSEDLASAHGKSGALADAYAAADRRGSHLL
;
A
#
# COMPACT_ATOMS: atom_id res chain seq x y z
N MET A 1 -15.56 -24.82 14.14
CA MET A 1 -14.42 -23.87 14.16
C MET A 1 -15.00 -22.49 13.97
N LEU A 2 -15.03 -21.65 15.02
CA LEU A 2 -15.39 -20.24 14.84
C LEU A 2 -14.19 -19.53 14.23
N VAL A 3 -14.41 -18.83 13.12
CA VAL A 3 -13.41 -17.90 12.59
C VAL A 3 -13.54 -16.60 13.36
N ASP A 4 -12.40 -16.08 13.82
CA ASP A 4 -12.33 -14.77 14.46
C ASP A 4 -12.46 -13.67 13.40
N THR A 5 -13.70 -13.25 13.15
CA THR A 5 -14.01 -12.18 12.20
C THR A 5 -13.46 -10.83 12.65
N HIS A 6 -13.27 -10.62 13.96
CA HIS A 6 -12.63 -9.42 14.48
C HIS A 6 -11.16 -9.37 14.05
N ALA A 7 -10.42 -10.48 14.16
CA ALA A 7 -9.04 -10.55 13.66
C ALA A 7 -8.94 -10.27 12.15
N ILE A 8 -9.92 -10.73 11.35
CA ILE A 8 -9.96 -10.44 9.90
C ILE A 8 -10.21 -8.95 9.63
N HIS A 9 -11.11 -8.31 10.38
CA HIS A 9 -11.34 -6.87 10.27
C HIS A 9 -10.13 -6.05 10.69
N THR A 10 -9.45 -6.42 11.77
CA THR A 10 -8.21 -5.77 12.22
C THR A 10 -7.14 -5.86 11.14
N LEU A 11 -6.91 -7.05 10.57
CA LEU A 11 -5.95 -7.22 9.47
C LEU A 11 -6.31 -6.34 8.27
N GLY A 12 -7.59 -6.27 7.90
CA GLY A 12 -8.06 -5.39 6.84
C GLY A 12 -7.76 -3.91 7.14
N ALA A 13 -8.03 -3.44 8.35
CA ALA A 13 -7.75 -2.06 8.77
C ALA A 13 -6.24 -1.77 8.72
N ASP A 14 -5.41 -2.69 9.21
CA ASP A 14 -3.95 -2.55 9.16
C ASP A 14 -3.43 -2.47 7.73
N CYS A 15 -3.96 -3.29 6.81
CA CYS A 15 -3.63 -3.21 5.38
C CYS A 15 -4.01 -1.85 4.78
N SER A 16 -5.15 -1.27 5.15
CA SER A 16 -5.56 0.05 4.68
C SER A 16 -4.62 1.15 5.17
N ASN A 17 -4.26 1.12 6.46
CA ASN A 17 -3.32 2.10 7.02
C ASN A 17 -1.96 1.99 6.33
N HIS A 18 -1.46 0.77 6.10
CA HIS A 18 -0.20 0.55 5.39
C HIS A 18 -0.27 1.00 3.92
N SER A 19 -1.41 0.84 3.24
CA SER A 19 -1.55 1.39 1.88
C SER A 19 -1.46 2.90 1.87
N ASP A 20 -2.10 3.58 2.84
CA ASP A 20 -2.03 5.05 2.92
C ASP A 20 -0.59 5.53 3.16
N ASP A 21 0.12 4.88 4.09
CA ASP A 21 1.53 5.17 4.37
C ASP A 21 2.43 4.98 3.14
N LEU A 22 2.24 3.88 2.39
CA LEU A 22 2.99 3.61 1.16
C LEU A 22 2.65 4.59 0.04
N SER A 23 1.40 5.00 -0.09
CA SER A 23 0.98 6.02 -1.06
C SER A 23 1.68 7.37 -0.80
N VAL A 24 1.78 7.78 0.47
CA VAL A 24 2.53 8.96 0.89
C VAL A 24 4.03 8.79 0.60
N ALA A 25 4.60 7.61 0.85
CA ALA A 25 6.00 7.31 0.57
C ALA A 25 6.30 7.36 -0.95
N ALA A 26 5.44 6.77 -1.79
CA ALA A 26 5.56 6.82 -3.25
C ALA A 26 5.51 8.27 -3.77
N THR A 27 4.59 9.07 -3.25
CA THR A 27 4.50 10.50 -3.57
C THR A 27 5.78 11.23 -3.19
N THR A 28 6.30 10.96 -1.99
CA THR A 28 7.54 11.56 -1.49
C THR A 28 8.73 11.17 -2.36
N LEU A 29 8.86 9.89 -2.74
CA LEU A 29 9.89 9.43 -3.66
C LEU A 29 9.78 10.12 -5.02
N SER A 30 8.57 10.22 -5.58
CA SER A 30 8.36 10.86 -6.89
C SER A 30 8.74 12.36 -6.94
N SER A 31 8.89 13.00 -5.77
CA SER A 31 9.39 14.38 -5.66
C SER A 31 10.91 14.51 -5.76
N LEU A 32 11.64 13.38 -5.78
CA LEU A 32 13.09 13.36 -5.94
C LEU A 32 13.46 13.18 -7.43
N PRO A 33 14.56 13.80 -7.90
CA PRO A 33 15.44 14.73 -7.17
C PRO A 33 14.77 16.09 -6.97
N GLY A 34 14.86 16.66 -5.77
CA GLY A 34 14.22 17.94 -5.45
C GLY A 34 14.77 19.11 -6.28
N ALA A 35 14.02 20.22 -6.33
CA ALA A 35 14.30 21.37 -7.20
C ALA A 35 15.72 21.97 -7.08
N GLY A 36 16.41 21.80 -5.94
CA GLY A 36 17.78 22.25 -5.72
C GLY A 36 18.88 21.26 -6.17
N ALA A 37 18.52 20.07 -6.64
CA ALA A 37 19.51 19.06 -7.03
C ALA A 37 20.32 19.52 -8.25
N ALA A 38 19.66 20.09 -9.26
CA ALA A 38 20.32 20.55 -10.48
C ALA A 38 21.36 21.66 -10.21
N THR A 39 21.07 22.57 -9.27
CA THR A 39 22.01 23.63 -8.89
C THR A 39 23.17 23.11 -8.04
N ALA A 40 22.92 22.15 -7.15
CA ALA A 40 23.95 21.56 -6.29
C ALA A 40 24.95 20.69 -7.06
N PHE A 41 24.49 19.89 -8.00
CA PHE A 41 25.33 18.96 -8.77
C PHE A 41 25.93 19.59 -10.03
N GLY A 42 25.36 20.71 -10.50
CA GLY A 42 25.81 21.42 -11.68
C GLY A 42 25.82 20.55 -12.96
N PRO A 43 26.49 21.01 -14.02
CA PRO A 43 26.53 20.30 -15.30
C PRO A 43 27.21 18.92 -15.23
N VAL A 44 28.20 18.77 -14.34
CA VAL A 44 28.99 17.53 -14.20
C VAL A 44 28.12 16.41 -13.61
N GLY A 45 27.25 16.72 -12.65
CA GLY A 45 26.36 15.73 -12.04
C GLY A 45 25.02 15.55 -12.78
N ALA A 46 24.80 16.18 -13.93
CA ALA A 46 23.54 16.07 -14.67
C ALA A 46 23.21 14.63 -15.08
N ALA A 47 24.20 13.86 -15.54
CA ALA A 47 24.02 12.45 -15.88
C ALA A 47 23.66 11.61 -14.66
N PHE A 48 24.28 11.89 -13.51
CA PHE A 48 23.95 11.22 -12.25
C PHE A 48 22.52 11.55 -11.81
N LEU A 49 22.10 12.81 -11.89
CA LEU A 49 20.72 13.21 -11.56
C LEU A 49 19.69 12.56 -12.47
N ALA A 50 19.99 12.39 -13.75
CA ALA A 50 19.09 11.69 -14.68
C ALA A 50 18.91 10.21 -14.29
N VAL A 51 20.00 9.51 -13.98
CA VAL A 51 19.95 8.11 -13.52
C VAL A 51 19.26 7.99 -12.16
N LEU A 52 19.54 8.92 -11.25
CA LEU A 52 18.88 8.97 -9.94
C LEU A 52 17.36 9.18 -10.09
N ALA A 53 16.95 10.13 -10.93
CA ALA A 53 15.54 10.40 -11.18
C ALA A 53 14.82 9.17 -11.74
N ASP A 54 15.44 8.47 -12.70
CA ASP A 54 14.86 7.25 -13.27
C ASP A 54 14.74 6.13 -12.22
N ALA A 55 15.80 5.88 -11.46
CA ALA A 55 15.80 4.87 -10.39
C ALA A 55 14.73 5.15 -9.32
N VAL A 56 14.64 6.40 -8.86
CA VAL A 56 13.62 6.83 -7.90
C VAL A 56 12.22 6.66 -8.46
N MET A 57 11.99 6.98 -9.74
CA MET A 57 10.69 6.82 -10.38
C MET A 57 10.30 5.34 -10.51
N VAL A 58 11.26 4.44 -10.74
CA VAL A 58 11.00 2.99 -10.72
C VAL A 58 10.57 2.54 -9.33
N GLU A 59 11.29 2.94 -8.29
CA GLU A 59 10.95 2.60 -6.89
C GLU A 59 9.61 3.20 -6.47
N ALA A 60 9.33 4.46 -6.81
CA ALA A 60 8.05 5.10 -6.51
C ALA A 60 6.87 4.33 -7.11
N ARG A 61 7.00 3.81 -8.35
CA ARG A 61 5.98 2.97 -8.97
C ARG A 61 5.82 1.62 -8.27
N ALA A 62 6.92 0.99 -7.87
CA ALA A 62 6.86 -0.27 -7.12
C ALA A 62 6.15 -0.11 -5.78
N VAL A 63 6.45 0.98 -5.04
CA VAL A 63 5.78 1.32 -3.78
C VAL A 63 4.30 1.63 -4.00
N ALA A 64 3.94 2.36 -5.05
CA ALA A 64 2.55 2.63 -5.40
C ALA A 64 1.76 1.34 -5.73
N ALA A 65 2.36 0.42 -6.48
CA ALA A 65 1.75 -0.88 -6.79
C ALA A 65 1.51 -1.70 -5.51
N LEU A 66 2.47 -1.72 -4.58
CA LEU A 66 2.31 -2.40 -3.29
C LEU A 66 1.20 -1.78 -2.44
N SER A 67 1.07 -0.45 -2.46
CA SER A 67 -0.04 0.27 -1.83
C SER A 67 -1.39 -0.20 -2.38
N GLU A 68 -1.52 -0.30 -3.70
CA GLU A 68 -2.75 -0.78 -4.35
C GLU A 68 -3.09 -2.23 -3.98
N ASP A 69 -2.09 -3.10 -3.90
CA ASP A 69 -2.27 -4.50 -3.48
C ASP A 69 -2.77 -4.60 -2.03
N LEU A 70 -2.23 -3.79 -1.13
CA LEU A 70 -2.67 -3.71 0.28
C LEU A 70 -4.08 -3.12 0.41
N ALA A 71 -4.41 -2.10 -0.37
CA ALA A 71 -5.78 -1.56 -0.42
C ALA A 71 -6.77 -2.63 -0.94
N SER A 72 -6.37 -3.46 -1.91
CA SER A 72 -7.16 -4.60 -2.38
C SER A 72 -7.37 -5.65 -1.27
N ALA A 73 -6.35 -5.89 -0.44
CA ALA A 73 -6.44 -6.82 0.68
C ALA A 73 -7.48 -6.37 1.73
N HIS A 74 -7.60 -5.07 2.00
CA HIS A 74 -8.66 -4.54 2.89
C HIS A 74 -10.06 -4.96 2.43
N GLY A 75 -10.40 -4.72 1.16
CA GLY A 75 -11.70 -5.09 0.59
C GLY A 75 -11.98 -6.59 0.63
N LYS A 76 -10.96 -7.41 0.37
CA LYS A 76 -11.06 -8.89 0.43
C LYS A 76 -11.28 -9.38 1.86
N SER A 77 -10.57 -8.82 2.83
CA SER A 77 -10.71 -9.17 4.25
C SER A 77 -12.12 -8.84 4.76
N GLY A 78 -12.67 -7.68 4.40
CA GLY A 78 -14.06 -7.33 4.73
C GLY A 78 -15.07 -8.34 4.19
N ALA A 79 -14.97 -8.67 2.90
CA ALA A 79 -15.83 -9.67 2.26
C ALA A 79 -15.71 -11.06 2.91
N LEU A 80 -14.50 -11.46 3.32
CA LEU A 80 -14.26 -12.72 4.03
C LEU A 80 -14.94 -12.73 5.41
N ALA A 81 -14.78 -11.65 6.18
CA ALA A 81 -15.38 -11.54 7.51
C ALA A 81 -16.91 -11.60 7.44
N ASP A 82 -17.52 -10.91 6.46
CA ASP A 82 -18.95 -10.94 6.21
C ASP A 82 -19.45 -12.35 5.83
N ALA A 83 -18.70 -13.06 4.99
CA ALA A 83 -19.01 -14.43 4.61
C ALA A 83 -18.99 -15.39 5.81
N TYR A 84 -17.98 -15.26 6.68
CA TYR A 84 -17.89 -16.05 7.91
C TYR A 84 -19.01 -15.70 8.90
N ALA A 85 -19.31 -14.42 9.10
CA ALA A 85 -20.44 -14.00 9.94
C ALA A 85 -21.79 -14.51 9.40
N ALA A 86 -21.97 -14.54 8.08
CA ALA A 86 -23.18 -15.10 7.47
C ALA A 86 -23.26 -16.63 7.57
N ALA A 87 -22.13 -17.34 7.53
CA ALA A 87 -22.07 -18.78 7.74
C ALA A 87 -22.35 -19.15 9.21
N ASP A 88 -21.79 -18.38 10.14
CA ASP A 88 -22.02 -18.57 11.58
C ASP A 88 -23.50 -18.43 11.93
N ARG A 89 -24.14 -17.32 11.50
CA ARG A 89 -25.60 -17.12 11.67
C ARG A 89 -26.43 -18.28 11.13
N ARG A 90 -26.10 -18.80 9.94
CA ARG A 90 -26.81 -19.95 9.35
C ARG A 90 -26.63 -21.23 10.17
N GLY A 91 -25.43 -21.47 10.68
CA GLY A 91 -25.15 -22.60 11.57
C GLY A 91 -25.90 -22.51 12.89
N SER A 92 -26.00 -21.31 13.49
CA SER A 92 -26.74 -21.08 14.73
C SER A 92 -28.25 -21.28 14.58
N HIS A 93 -28.81 -21.09 13.38
CA HIS A 93 -30.24 -21.29 13.10
C HIS A 93 -30.62 -22.76 12.85
N LEU A 94 -29.65 -23.66 12.68
CA LEU A 94 -29.87 -25.09 12.41
C LEU A 94 -29.74 -25.98 13.66
N LEU A 95 -29.41 -25.40 14.81
CA LEU A 95 -29.29 -26.04 16.13
C LEU A 95 -30.42 -25.59 17.05
#